data_AF-X1JRW5-F1
#
_entry.id   AF-X1JRW5-F1
#
_cell.length_a   1.000
_cell.length_b   1.000
_cell.length_c   1.000
_cell.angle_alpha   90.00
_cell.angle_beta   90.00
_cell.angle_gamma   90.00
#
_symmetry.space_group_name_H-M   'P 1'
#
loop_
_entity.id
_entity.type
_entity.pdbx_description
1 polymer ?
#
loop_
_entity_poly.entity_id
_entity_poly.type
_entity_poly.pdbx_seq_one_letter_code
_entity_poly.pdbx_strand_id
1 'polypeptide(L)'
;VYLKQYFGPPKADVKEIFGLSFVYVNGRIDKSETLKRNLLNLPEGNRQNEKLFRKYFEPFEPELVISDFEPFSAWWAWRNRVPFISIDHEHMLTLCKLEHKSKNWFSRLTAGVVTECHYVGAVAYIVINFFKTPLRIDSAVLAPPIVRPVVRALEAGEGEHILLYSTTGKGEKKLRDILGKFGGQKFYVYGFDKSAEYKNCIFKERSTEGFLADLAGARGVIASAGFSLI
;
A
#
# COMPACT_ATOMS: atom_id res chain seq x y z
N VAL A 1 2.00 -0.45 -13.69
CA VAL A 1 0.97 0.36 -14.36
C VAL A 1 0.83 1.76 -13.76
N TYR A 2 0.66 1.92 -12.45
CA TYR A 2 0.49 3.24 -11.81
C TYR A 2 1.69 4.18 -12.01
N LEU A 3 2.91 3.76 -11.65
CA LEU A 3 4.11 4.62 -11.82
C LEU A 3 4.34 5.04 -13.27
N LYS A 4 4.04 4.15 -14.23
CA LYS A 4 4.13 4.45 -15.68
C LYS A 4 3.16 5.57 -16.12
N GLN A 5 2.09 5.86 -15.38
CA GLN A 5 1.17 6.97 -15.68
C GLN A 5 1.78 8.33 -15.32
N TYR A 6 2.57 8.40 -14.25
CA TYR A 6 3.16 9.65 -13.76
C TYR A 6 4.60 9.86 -14.22
N PHE A 7 5.32 8.76 -14.43
CA PHE A 7 6.74 8.73 -14.78
C PHE A 7 6.98 8.01 -16.12
N GLY A 8 5.94 7.86 -16.95
CA GLY A 8 6.08 7.31 -18.30
C GLY A 8 6.76 8.29 -19.26
N PRO A 9 6.99 7.86 -20.52
CA PRO A 9 7.56 8.73 -21.56
C PRO A 9 6.75 10.03 -21.70
N PRO A 10 7.41 11.20 -21.83
CA PRO A 10 8.84 11.38 -22.11
C PRO A 10 9.74 11.51 -20.87
N LYS A 11 9.21 11.34 -19.64
CA LYS A 11 9.88 11.77 -18.41
C LYS A 11 10.52 10.70 -17.50
N ALA A 12 10.40 9.37 -17.73
CA ALA A 12 11.24 8.43 -16.95
C ALA A 12 11.32 6.96 -17.43
N ASP A 13 12.47 6.39 -17.07
CA ASP A 13 12.97 5.01 -17.16
C ASP A 13 12.28 4.04 -16.16
N VAL A 14 10.94 3.96 -16.17
CA VAL A 14 10.25 3.00 -15.28
C VAL A 14 10.43 1.58 -15.80
N LYS A 15 11.20 0.76 -15.07
CA LYS A 15 11.39 -0.67 -15.36
C LYS A 15 10.50 -1.50 -14.44
N GLU A 16 9.90 -2.53 -15.02
CA GLU A 16 9.04 -3.45 -14.28
C GLU A 16 9.88 -4.62 -13.79
N ILE A 17 9.90 -4.81 -12.48
CA ILE A 17 10.54 -5.94 -11.82
C ILE A 17 9.48 -6.98 -11.44
N PHE A 18 9.87 -8.24 -11.35
CA PHE A 18 9.10 -9.25 -10.69
C PHE A 18 8.90 -8.88 -9.22
N GLY A 19 7.68 -9.04 -8.73
CA GLY A 19 7.28 -8.75 -7.36
C GLY A 19 6.46 -9.91 -6.78
N LEU A 20 6.46 -10.03 -5.45
CA LEU A 20 5.56 -10.94 -4.75
C LEU A 20 4.12 -10.43 -4.87
N SER A 21 3.17 -11.33 -5.10
CA SER A 21 1.76 -10.97 -5.31
C SER A 21 0.82 -11.76 -4.40
N PHE A 22 -0.29 -11.14 -3.98
CA PHE A 22 -1.34 -11.79 -3.22
C PHE A 22 -2.39 -12.42 -4.13
N VAL A 23 -2.82 -13.65 -3.80
CA VAL A 23 -3.95 -14.32 -4.43
C VAL A 23 -5.19 -14.11 -3.57
N TYR A 24 -6.23 -13.49 -4.13
CA TYR A 24 -7.49 -13.25 -3.44
C TYR A 24 -8.56 -14.26 -3.89
N VAL A 25 -9.03 -15.08 -2.95
CA VAL A 25 -10.14 -16.03 -3.16
C VAL A 25 -11.28 -15.64 -2.22
N ASN A 26 -12.49 -15.48 -2.76
CA ASN A 26 -13.70 -15.12 -2.00
C ASN A 26 -13.56 -13.86 -1.11
N GLY A 27 -12.79 -12.86 -1.56
CA GLY A 27 -12.61 -11.59 -0.85
C GLY A 27 -11.64 -11.67 0.34
N ARG A 28 -10.92 -12.78 0.49
CA ARG A 28 -9.84 -12.96 1.46
C ARG A 28 -8.54 -13.33 0.76
N ILE A 29 -7.41 -13.05 1.40
CA ILE A 29 -6.11 -13.53 0.92
C ILE A 29 -6.05 -15.03 1.16
N ASP A 30 -5.85 -15.80 0.08
CA ASP A 30 -5.53 -17.22 0.16
C ASP A 30 -4.02 -17.36 0.40
N LYS A 31 -3.64 -17.59 1.66
CA LYS A 31 -2.23 -17.64 2.06
C LYS A 31 -1.48 -18.79 1.39
N SER A 32 -2.13 -19.95 1.25
CA SER A 32 -1.56 -21.15 0.63
C SER A 32 -1.29 -20.94 -0.85
N GLU A 33 -2.28 -20.46 -1.60
CA GLU A 33 -2.13 -20.21 -3.04
C GLU A 33 -1.22 -19.01 -3.31
N THR A 34 -1.23 -17.99 -2.45
CA THR A 34 -0.26 -16.89 -2.49
C THR A 34 1.16 -17.42 -2.35
N LEU A 35 1.44 -18.24 -1.33
CA LEU A 35 2.77 -18.79 -1.09
C LEU A 35 3.20 -19.68 -2.26
N LYS A 36 2.33 -20.61 -2.68
CA LYS A 36 2.59 -21.53 -3.80
C LYS A 36 2.89 -20.76 -5.08
N ARG A 37 2.06 -19.78 -5.45
CA ARG A 37 2.26 -18.97 -6.65
C ARG A 37 3.56 -18.18 -6.60
N ASN A 38 3.89 -17.57 -5.46
CA ASN A 38 5.13 -16.82 -5.32
C ASN A 38 6.35 -17.74 -5.40
N LEU A 39 6.34 -18.89 -4.70
CA LEU A 39 7.44 -19.86 -4.74
C LEU A 39 7.67 -20.47 -6.13
N LEU A 40 6.60 -20.82 -6.85
CA LEU A 40 6.70 -21.40 -8.19
C LEU A 40 7.27 -20.41 -9.21
N ASN A 41 6.94 -19.12 -9.09
CA ASN A 41 7.39 -18.08 -10.02
C ASN A 41 8.71 -17.42 -9.60
N LEU A 42 9.18 -17.65 -8.37
CA LEU A 42 10.38 -17.02 -7.83
C LEU A 42 11.65 -17.25 -8.68
N PRO A 43 11.93 -18.47 -9.21
CA PRO A 43 13.16 -18.68 -9.98
C PRO A 43 13.20 -17.87 -11.28
N GLU A 44 12.09 -17.89 -12.04
CA GLU A 44 11.99 -17.12 -13.28
C GLU A 44 11.94 -15.61 -12.99
N GLY A 45 11.21 -15.20 -11.94
CA GLY A 45 11.18 -13.83 -11.47
C GLY A 45 12.56 -13.28 -11.10
N ASN A 46 13.37 -14.07 -10.37
CA ASN A 46 14.74 -13.71 -10.02
C ASN A 46 15.62 -13.56 -11.26
N ARG A 47 15.48 -14.45 -12.24
CA ARG A 47 16.23 -14.36 -13.50
C ARG A 47 15.85 -13.11 -14.30
N GLN A 48 14.58 -12.73 -14.29
CA GLN A 48 14.11 -11.49 -14.93
C GLN A 48 14.68 -10.26 -14.24
N ASN A 49 14.63 -10.22 -12.91
CA ASN A 49 15.19 -9.12 -12.12
C ASN A 49 16.71 -9.01 -12.29
N GLU A 50 17.44 -10.12 -12.28
CA GLU A 50 18.89 -10.13 -12.51
C GLU A 50 19.25 -9.54 -13.87
N LYS A 51 18.57 -9.95 -14.95
CA LYS A 51 18.79 -9.37 -16.30
C LYS A 51 18.53 -7.87 -16.31
N LEU A 52 17.52 -7.41 -15.58
CA LEU A 52 17.14 -6.00 -15.49
C LEU A 52 18.21 -5.22 -14.72
N PHE A 53 18.68 -5.73 -13.58
CA PHE A 53 19.74 -5.10 -12.80
C PHE A 53 21.07 -5.06 -13.56
N ARG A 54 21.46 -6.13 -14.27
CA ARG A 54 22.65 -6.09 -15.15
C ARG A 54 22.53 -5.04 -16.25
N LYS A 55 21.33 -4.86 -16.80
CA LYS A 55 21.10 -3.92 -17.90
C LYS A 55 21.07 -2.46 -17.43
N TYR A 56 20.55 -2.19 -16.23
CA TYR A 56 20.24 -0.83 -15.80
C TYR A 56 20.97 -0.38 -14.53
N PHE A 57 21.25 -1.27 -13.59
CA PHE A 57 21.95 -0.91 -12.35
C PHE A 57 23.46 -0.97 -12.53
N GLU A 58 23.99 -2.01 -13.18
CA GLU A 58 25.45 -2.13 -13.39
C GLU A 58 26.03 -0.95 -14.18
N PRO A 59 25.42 -0.47 -15.29
CA PRO A 59 25.97 0.69 -16.01
C PRO A 59 25.68 2.03 -15.31
N PHE A 60 24.66 2.08 -14.45
CA PHE A 60 24.30 3.28 -13.70
C PHE A 60 25.17 3.47 -12.45
N GLU A 61 25.70 2.37 -11.89
CA GLU A 61 26.54 2.34 -10.69
C GLU A 61 25.91 3.12 -9.52
N PRO A 62 24.71 2.73 -9.04
CA PRO A 62 24.04 3.45 -7.97
C PRO A 62 24.89 3.44 -6.70
N GLU A 63 25.14 4.63 -6.15
CA GLU A 63 25.82 4.79 -4.87
C GLU A 63 24.87 4.63 -3.67
N LEU A 64 23.56 4.67 -3.91
CA LEU A 64 22.50 4.53 -2.93
C LEU A 64 21.25 3.93 -3.57
N VAL A 65 20.60 3.00 -2.87
CA VAL A 65 19.29 2.46 -3.26
C VAL A 65 18.22 2.89 -2.25
N ILE A 66 17.05 3.31 -2.72
CA ILE A 66 15.88 3.58 -1.87
C ILE A 66 14.80 2.57 -2.23
N SER A 67 14.31 1.82 -1.23
CA SER A 67 13.28 0.80 -1.41
C SER A 67 12.02 1.13 -0.61
N ASP A 68 10.86 1.03 -1.27
CA ASP A 68 9.52 1.10 -0.67
C ASP A 68 9.00 -0.32 -0.44
N PHE A 69 9.48 -0.94 0.64
CA PHE A 69 9.18 -2.35 1.00
C PHE A 69 9.38 -3.39 -0.13
N GLU A 70 10.25 -3.08 -1.10
CA GLU A 70 10.51 -3.91 -2.28
C GLU A 70 11.84 -4.69 -2.10
N PRO A 71 11.81 -6.03 -2.06
CA PRO A 71 12.96 -6.82 -1.63
C PRO A 71 14.07 -6.99 -2.66
N PHE A 72 13.78 -7.03 -3.96
CA PHE A 72 14.76 -7.39 -4.97
C PHE A 72 15.82 -6.30 -5.18
N SER A 73 15.45 -5.02 -5.18
CA SER A 73 16.39 -3.91 -5.27
C SER A 73 17.21 -3.77 -3.98
N ALA A 74 16.59 -3.99 -2.82
CA ALA A 74 17.27 -4.00 -1.52
C ALA A 74 18.30 -5.14 -1.43
N TRP A 75 17.94 -6.35 -1.85
CA TRP A 75 18.86 -7.50 -1.90
C TRP A 75 19.99 -7.29 -2.89
N TRP A 76 19.72 -6.69 -4.05
CA TRP A 76 20.77 -6.32 -4.99
C TRP A 76 21.76 -5.34 -4.34
N ALA A 77 21.27 -4.31 -3.65
CA ALA A 77 22.12 -3.33 -2.98
C ALA A 77 22.97 -3.99 -1.89
N TRP A 78 22.33 -4.77 -1.03
CA TRP A 78 22.99 -5.52 0.03
C TRP A 78 24.08 -6.46 -0.50
N ARG A 79 23.79 -7.23 -1.57
CA ARG A 79 24.74 -8.16 -2.19
C ARG A 79 25.94 -7.44 -2.81
N ASN A 80 25.71 -6.27 -3.41
CA ASN A 80 26.76 -5.46 -4.04
C ASN A 80 27.42 -4.46 -3.08
N ARG A 81 27.09 -4.51 -1.78
CA ARG A 81 27.60 -3.59 -0.74
C ARG A 81 27.32 -2.11 -1.05
N VAL A 82 26.24 -1.84 -1.76
CA VAL A 82 25.69 -0.50 -1.95
C VAL A 82 24.75 -0.21 -0.77
N PRO A 83 24.89 0.94 -0.08
CA PRO A 83 23.99 1.28 1.00
C PRO A 83 22.56 1.42 0.48
N PHE A 84 21.58 1.03 1.29
CA PHE A 84 20.18 1.24 0.95
C PHE A 84 19.35 1.76 2.11
N ILE A 85 18.36 2.59 1.79
CA ILE A 85 17.38 3.15 2.72
C ILE A 85 16.03 2.51 2.43
N SER A 86 15.36 2.09 3.49
CA SER A 86 13.98 1.57 3.44
C SER A 86 13.03 2.68 3.85
N ILE A 87 11.95 2.87 3.09
CA ILE A 87 10.90 3.84 3.37
C ILE A 87 9.56 3.12 3.24
N ASP A 88 8.94 2.75 4.36
CA ASP A 88 7.68 2.00 4.33
C ASP A 88 6.91 2.07 5.66
N HIS A 89 5.71 1.52 5.69
CA HIS A 89 4.91 1.41 6.91
C HIS A 89 5.08 0.04 7.58
N GLU A 90 5.33 -1.00 6.79
CA GLU A 90 5.31 -2.41 7.15
C GLU A 90 6.35 -2.77 8.21
N HIS A 91 7.53 -2.15 8.19
CA HIS A 91 8.58 -2.31 9.21
C HIS A 91 8.16 -1.81 10.60
N MET A 92 7.04 -1.11 10.73
CA MET A 92 6.44 -0.81 12.04
C MET A 92 6.15 -2.09 12.84
N LEU A 93 5.83 -3.22 12.18
CA LEU A 93 5.55 -4.49 12.84
C LEU A 93 6.76 -5.09 13.56
N THR A 94 7.95 -4.87 13.01
CA THR A 94 9.18 -5.51 13.47
C THR A 94 10.09 -4.55 14.23
N LEU A 95 10.14 -3.28 13.82
CA LEU A 95 11.05 -2.27 14.36
C LEU A 95 10.44 -1.41 15.48
N CYS A 96 9.12 -1.46 15.71
CA CYS A 96 8.46 -0.70 16.76
C CYS A 96 8.04 -1.56 17.98
N LYS A 97 7.95 -0.92 19.14
CA LYS A 97 7.38 -1.51 20.37
C LYS A 97 5.90 -1.16 20.44
N LEU A 98 5.09 -2.04 19.88
CA LEU A 98 3.65 -1.91 19.81
C LEU A 98 2.97 -2.64 20.97
N GLU A 99 2.04 -1.96 21.64
CA GLU A 99 1.15 -2.56 22.62
C GLU A 99 0.05 -3.36 21.91
N HIS A 100 -0.19 -4.60 22.35
CA HIS A 100 -1.21 -5.44 21.72
C HIS A 100 -1.98 -6.26 22.75
N LYS A 101 -3.26 -6.49 22.45
CA LYS A 101 -4.08 -7.49 23.13
C LYS A 101 -3.67 -8.88 22.64
N SER A 102 -3.42 -9.81 23.57
CA SER A 102 -2.80 -11.13 23.32
C SER A 102 -3.53 -12.07 22.36
N LYS A 103 -4.79 -11.77 21.99
CA LYS A 103 -5.66 -12.69 21.23
C LYS A 103 -5.18 -13.05 19.82
N ASN A 104 -4.30 -12.25 19.20
CA ASN A 104 -3.88 -12.42 17.80
C ASN A 104 -2.37 -12.67 17.60
N TRP A 105 -1.71 -13.30 18.59
CA TRP A 105 -0.25 -13.47 18.57
C TRP A 105 0.28 -14.24 17.36
N PHE A 106 -0.43 -15.28 16.88
CA PHE A 106 0.03 -16.09 15.74
C PHE A 106 0.01 -15.29 14.44
N SER A 107 -1.07 -14.55 14.18
CA SER A 107 -1.17 -13.65 13.03
C SER A 107 -0.04 -12.60 13.05
N ARG A 108 0.25 -12.04 14.23
CA ARG A 108 1.37 -11.11 14.42
C ARG A 108 2.72 -11.76 14.12
N LEU A 109 2.97 -12.96 14.64
CA LEU A 109 4.22 -13.68 14.40
C LEU A 109 4.40 -13.92 12.90
N THR A 110 3.36 -14.40 12.21
CA THR A 110 3.44 -14.62 10.76
C THR A 110 3.70 -13.33 9.99
N ALA A 111 3.04 -12.22 10.37
CA ALA A 111 3.28 -10.93 9.72
C ALA A 111 4.70 -10.42 9.96
N GLY A 112 5.19 -10.50 11.20
CA GLY A 112 6.56 -10.11 11.54
C GLY A 112 7.62 -10.93 10.81
N VAL A 113 7.45 -12.25 10.73
CA VAL A 113 8.36 -13.12 9.94
C VAL A 113 8.34 -12.74 8.48
N VAL A 114 7.15 -12.52 7.88
CA VAL A 114 7.05 -12.09 6.49
C VAL A 114 7.75 -10.75 6.28
N THR A 115 7.58 -9.78 7.19
CA THR A 115 8.24 -8.48 7.12
C THR A 115 9.77 -8.61 7.19
N GLU A 116 10.31 -9.36 8.14
CA GLU A 116 11.76 -9.62 8.24
C GLU A 116 12.31 -10.35 6.99
N CYS A 117 11.52 -11.24 6.40
CA CYS A 117 11.91 -11.95 5.18
C CYS A 117 11.95 -11.06 3.93
N HIS A 118 11.34 -9.87 3.94
CA HIS A 118 11.47 -8.96 2.80
C HIS A 118 12.91 -8.49 2.69
N TYR A 119 13.49 -7.92 3.75
CA TYR A 119 14.93 -7.64 3.82
C TYR A 119 15.34 -7.14 5.19
N VAL A 120 16.63 -7.29 5.49
CA VAL A 120 17.32 -6.67 6.63
C VAL A 120 18.61 -6.01 6.17
N GLY A 121 19.15 -5.10 6.98
CA GLY A 121 20.44 -4.47 6.73
C GLY A 121 20.38 -3.13 5.99
N ALA A 122 19.24 -2.45 6.01
CA ALA A 122 19.17 -1.06 5.54
C ALA A 122 20.05 -0.18 6.45
N VAL A 123 20.74 0.80 5.86
CA VAL A 123 21.53 1.76 6.66
C VAL A 123 20.62 2.71 7.44
N ALA A 124 19.41 2.93 6.94
CA ALA A 124 18.34 3.63 7.64
C ALA A 124 16.97 3.06 7.25
N TYR A 125 16.08 2.94 8.24
CA TYR A 125 14.67 2.58 8.09
C TYR A 125 13.81 3.80 8.41
N ILE A 126 13.15 4.36 7.41
CA ILE A 126 12.20 5.45 7.57
C ILE A 126 10.81 4.82 7.65
N VAL A 127 10.34 4.61 8.89
CA VAL A 127 9.04 4.00 9.15
C VAL A 127 7.97 5.09 9.14
N ILE A 128 7.17 5.13 8.07
CA ILE A 128 6.10 6.12 7.93
C ILE A 128 4.95 5.75 8.87
N ASN A 129 4.56 6.66 9.76
CA ASN A 129 3.52 6.42 10.74
C ASN A 129 2.86 7.71 11.25
N PHE A 130 1.63 7.62 11.75
CA PHE A 130 0.87 8.75 12.31
C PHE A 130 0.81 8.76 13.84
N PHE A 131 1.44 7.81 14.52
CA PHE A 131 1.50 7.75 15.99
C PHE A 131 2.93 7.55 16.50
N LYS A 132 3.16 7.92 17.76
CA LYS A 132 4.47 7.73 18.42
C LYS A 132 4.55 6.33 19.02
N THR A 133 5.68 5.68 18.84
CA THR A 133 5.99 4.37 19.45
C THR A 133 7.50 4.25 19.66
N PRO A 134 7.97 3.60 20.73
CA PRO A 134 9.39 3.38 20.90
C PRO A 134 9.95 2.46 19.81
N LEU A 135 11.14 2.78 19.32
CA LEU A 135 11.85 1.97 18.33
C LEU A 135 12.68 0.87 19.01
N ARG A 136 13.01 -0.17 18.24
CA ARG A 136 13.84 -1.30 18.70
C ARG A 136 15.30 -1.22 18.28
N ILE A 137 15.60 -0.40 17.27
CA ILE A 137 16.95 -0.23 16.70
C ILE A 137 17.22 1.25 16.44
N ASP A 138 18.49 1.64 16.45
CA ASP A 138 18.92 3.03 16.28
C ASP A 138 18.91 3.49 14.82
N SER A 139 19.01 2.56 13.87
CA SER A 139 18.94 2.85 12.43
C SER A 139 17.51 3.07 11.93
N ALA A 140 16.51 2.98 12.81
CA ALA A 140 15.12 3.29 12.46
C ALA A 140 14.74 4.70 12.91
N VAL A 141 13.88 5.35 12.12
CA VAL A 141 13.30 6.65 12.42
C VAL A 141 11.81 6.60 12.10
N LEU A 142 10.98 7.15 12.99
CA LEU A 142 9.57 7.38 12.69
C LEU A 142 9.41 8.69 11.91
N ALA A 143 8.80 8.60 10.74
CA ALA A 143 8.46 9.76 9.93
C ALA A 143 6.94 9.96 9.86
N PRO A 144 6.44 11.22 9.81
CA PRO A 144 5.03 11.48 9.62
C PRO A 144 4.56 11.01 8.23
N PRO A 145 3.24 10.81 8.03
CA PRO A 145 2.69 10.44 6.73
C PRO A 145 3.04 11.45 5.63
N ILE A 146 3.25 10.95 4.41
CA ILE A 146 3.53 11.79 3.24
C ILE A 146 2.23 12.43 2.76
N VAL A 147 2.02 13.69 3.12
CA VAL A 147 0.84 14.45 2.70
C VAL A 147 1.11 15.18 1.40
N ARG A 148 0.42 14.76 0.33
CA ARG A 148 0.53 15.35 -1.02
C ARG A 148 0.04 16.81 -1.03
N PRO A 149 0.62 17.71 -1.85
CA PRO A 149 0.16 19.10 -1.94
C PRO A 149 -1.32 19.26 -2.25
N VAL A 150 -1.88 18.41 -3.12
CA VAL A 150 -3.32 18.41 -3.46
C VAL A 150 -4.21 18.15 -2.24
N VAL A 151 -3.74 17.38 -1.24
CA VAL A 151 -4.48 17.15 0.01
C VAL A 151 -4.39 18.38 0.90
N ARG A 152 -3.21 19.01 0.98
CA ARG A 152 -3.00 20.24 1.78
C ARG A 152 -3.77 21.45 1.26
N ALA A 153 -4.06 21.47 -0.04
CA ALA A 153 -4.81 22.55 -0.67
C ALA A 153 -6.33 22.44 -0.49
N LEU A 154 -6.83 21.32 0.07
CA LEU A 154 -8.25 21.12 0.31
C LEU A 154 -8.63 21.65 1.70
N GLU A 155 -9.79 22.26 1.78
CA GLU A 155 -10.41 22.66 3.04
C GLU A 155 -11.41 21.58 3.47
N ALA A 156 -11.33 21.17 4.74
CA ALA A 156 -12.28 20.23 5.30
C ALA A 156 -13.64 20.90 5.48
N GLY A 157 -14.72 20.19 5.14
CA GLY A 157 -16.08 20.67 5.24
C GLY A 157 -17.00 19.67 5.95
N GLU A 158 -18.08 20.19 6.52
CA GLU A 158 -19.11 19.39 7.19
C GLU A 158 -20.23 18.99 6.21
N GLY A 159 -19.88 18.21 5.18
CA GLY A 159 -20.89 17.71 4.25
C GLY A 159 -21.80 16.65 4.89
N GLU A 160 -22.81 16.22 4.13
CA GLU A 160 -23.83 15.29 4.63
C GLU A 160 -23.53 13.83 4.33
N HIS A 161 -22.65 13.53 3.35
CA HIS A 161 -22.44 12.18 2.86
C HIS A 161 -21.42 11.39 3.69
N ILE A 162 -21.55 10.06 3.65
CA ILE A 162 -20.52 9.13 4.10
C ILE A 162 -19.76 8.67 2.87
N LEU A 163 -18.44 8.85 2.88
CA LEU A 163 -17.56 8.30 1.86
C LEU A 163 -17.32 6.81 2.15
N LEU A 164 -17.49 5.94 1.16
CA LEU A 164 -17.17 4.53 1.26
C LEU A 164 -16.15 4.14 0.19
N TYR A 165 -15.04 3.55 0.61
CA TYR A 165 -14.02 3.03 -0.29
C TYR A 165 -13.85 1.51 -0.15
N SER A 166 -14.06 0.78 -1.24
CA SER A 166 -13.86 -0.67 -1.31
C SER A 166 -12.66 -1.03 -2.19
N THR A 167 -11.58 -1.52 -1.59
CA THR A 167 -10.37 -1.91 -2.34
C THR A 167 -10.61 -3.05 -3.33
N THR A 168 -11.57 -3.94 -3.06
CA THR A 168 -11.78 -5.14 -3.89
C THR A 168 -12.80 -4.96 -5.01
N GLY A 169 -13.67 -3.94 -4.93
CA GLY A 169 -14.77 -3.74 -5.88
C GLY A 169 -15.77 -4.91 -5.95
N LYS A 170 -15.81 -5.78 -4.94
CA LYS A 170 -16.68 -6.97 -4.90
C LYS A 170 -17.88 -6.77 -3.96
N GLY A 171 -18.95 -7.53 -4.21
CA GLY A 171 -20.11 -7.60 -3.31
C GLY A 171 -21.07 -6.41 -3.40
N GLU A 172 -21.13 -5.74 -4.54
CA GLU A 172 -21.94 -4.52 -4.74
C GLU A 172 -23.39 -4.68 -4.30
N LYS A 173 -24.07 -5.76 -4.72
CA LYS A 173 -25.48 -6.00 -4.39
C LYS A 173 -25.69 -6.02 -2.88
N LYS A 174 -24.89 -6.81 -2.17
CA LYS A 174 -24.96 -6.92 -0.71
C LYS A 174 -24.65 -5.57 -0.04
N LEU A 175 -23.69 -4.83 -0.56
CA LEU A 175 -23.36 -3.50 -0.06
C LEU A 175 -24.56 -2.56 -0.19
N ARG A 176 -25.18 -2.49 -1.38
CA ARG A 176 -26.37 -1.68 -1.64
C ARG A 176 -27.55 -2.08 -0.75
N ASP A 177 -27.77 -3.38 -0.57
CA ASP A 177 -28.86 -3.89 0.29
C ASP A 177 -28.68 -3.45 1.76
N ILE A 178 -27.43 -3.31 2.22
CA ILE A 178 -27.12 -2.81 3.57
C ILE A 178 -27.27 -1.29 3.65
N LEU A 179 -26.61 -0.56 2.75
CA LEU A 179 -26.61 0.91 2.74
C LEU A 179 -28.02 1.47 2.50
N GLY A 180 -28.82 0.79 1.69
CA GLY A 180 -30.21 1.15 1.41
C GLY A 180 -31.14 1.12 2.63
N LYS A 181 -30.73 0.48 3.73
CA LYS A 181 -31.47 0.54 5.02
C LYS A 181 -31.38 1.90 5.69
N PHE A 182 -30.41 2.73 5.28
CA PHE A 182 -30.17 4.07 5.82
C PHE A 182 -30.63 5.13 4.82
N GLY A 183 -31.90 5.12 4.45
CA GLY A 183 -32.42 5.93 3.34
C GLY A 183 -32.22 7.45 3.47
N GLY A 184 -32.09 7.97 4.69
CA GLY A 184 -31.78 9.38 4.95
C GLY A 184 -30.28 9.76 4.82
N GLN A 185 -29.40 8.77 4.66
CA GLN A 185 -27.95 8.98 4.59
C GLN A 185 -27.44 8.76 3.16
N LYS A 186 -26.80 9.77 2.58
CA LYS A 186 -26.12 9.66 1.28
C LYS A 186 -24.77 8.95 1.44
N PHE A 187 -24.47 8.04 0.52
CA PHE A 187 -23.21 7.32 0.45
C PHE A 187 -22.52 7.57 -0.89
N TYR A 188 -21.28 8.04 -0.87
CA TYR A 188 -20.44 8.14 -2.07
C TYR A 188 -19.49 6.96 -2.10
N VAL A 189 -19.64 6.10 -3.10
CA VAL A 189 -19.04 4.77 -3.15
C VAL A 189 -17.97 4.70 -4.23
N TYR A 190 -16.74 4.44 -3.81
CA TYR A 190 -15.57 4.26 -4.67
C TYR A 190 -15.04 2.82 -4.63
N GLY A 191 -14.34 2.44 -5.70
CA GLY A 191 -13.65 1.15 -5.81
C GLY A 191 -14.36 0.09 -6.67
N PHE A 192 -15.52 0.43 -7.24
CA PHE A 192 -16.23 -0.42 -8.23
C PHE A 192 -16.00 0.03 -9.68
N ASP A 193 -15.28 1.14 -9.87
CA ASP A 193 -14.93 1.74 -11.16
C ASP A 193 -16.13 1.90 -12.11
N LYS A 194 -17.18 2.55 -11.60
CA LYS A 194 -18.40 2.82 -12.36
C LYS A 194 -19.09 4.08 -11.90
N SER A 195 -19.82 4.71 -12.82
CA SER A 195 -20.74 5.80 -12.54
C SER A 195 -22.18 5.27 -12.50
N ALA A 196 -22.80 5.26 -11.32
CA ALA A 196 -24.19 4.81 -11.18
C ALA A 196 -24.84 5.34 -9.90
N GLU A 197 -26.13 5.63 -9.94
CA GLU A 197 -26.90 6.05 -8.76
C GLU A 197 -27.98 5.02 -8.42
N TYR A 198 -28.04 4.62 -7.16
CA TYR A 198 -29.05 3.70 -6.64
C TYR A 198 -29.58 4.22 -5.31
N LYS A 199 -30.71 4.95 -5.37
CA LYS A 199 -31.34 5.57 -4.19
C LYS A 199 -30.31 6.47 -3.46
N ASN A 200 -29.89 6.06 -2.26
CA ASN A 200 -28.96 6.81 -1.43
C ASN A 200 -27.48 6.46 -1.68
N CYS A 201 -27.17 5.59 -2.65
CA CYS A 201 -25.81 5.19 -2.98
C CYS A 201 -25.40 5.74 -4.35
N ILE A 202 -24.38 6.60 -4.38
CA ILE A 202 -23.79 7.17 -5.59
C ILE A 202 -22.43 6.50 -5.83
N PHE A 203 -22.34 5.65 -6.84
CA PHE A 203 -21.10 5.03 -7.28
C PHE A 203 -20.36 5.99 -8.20
N LYS A 204 -19.08 6.20 -7.89
CA LYS A 204 -18.21 7.11 -8.63
C LYS A 204 -17.03 6.33 -9.22
N GLU A 205 -16.66 6.73 -10.43
CA GLU A 205 -15.48 6.22 -11.12
C GLU A 205 -14.19 6.64 -10.39
N ARG A 206 -13.08 5.99 -10.73
CA ARG A 206 -11.79 6.35 -10.16
C ARG A 206 -11.39 7.76 -10.60
N SER A 207 -11.34 8.68 -9.64
CA SER A 207 -10.82 10.05 -9.83
C SER A 207 -10.03 10.45 -8.59
N THR A 208 -8.79 10.92 -8.77
CA THR A 208 -7.96 11.35 -7.63
C THR A 208 -8.54 12.62 -7.03
N GLU A 209 -8.83 13.61 -7.87
CA GLU A 209 -9.35 14.92 -7.48
C GLU A 209 -10.77 14.78 -6.93
N GLY A 210 -11.63 14.02 -7.61
CA GLY A 210 -13.01 13.78 -7.15
C GLY A 210 -13.07 13.01 -5.83
N PHE A 211 -12.23 11.98 -5.66
CA PHE A 211 -12.16 11.24 -4.40
C PHE A 211 -11.70 12.14 -3.25
N LEU A 212 -10.66 12.96 -3.46
CA LEU A 212 -10.14 13.83 -2.42
C LEU A 212 -11.12 14.96 -2.06
N ALA A 213 -11.82 15.53 -3.04
CA ALA A 213 -12.87 16.52 -2.77
C ALA A 213 -14.03 15.92 -1.96
N ASP A 214 -14.49 14.72 -2.34
CA ASP A 214 -15.52 14.01 -1.58
C ASP A 214 -15.04 13.61 -0.18
N LEU A 215 -13.76 13.26 -0.02
CA LEU A 215 -13.16 12.96 1.27
C LEU A 215 -13.11 14.21 2.17
N ALA A 216 -12.69 15.34 1.62
CA ALA A 216 -12.59 16.60 2.36
C ALA A 216 -13.95 17.09 2.89
N GLY A 217 -15.03 16.85 2.13
CA GLY A 217 -16.39 17.18 2.55
C GLY A 217 -17.16 16.04 3.22
N ALA A 218 -16.55 14.89 3.52
CA ALA A 218 -17.28 13.75 4.05
C ALA A 218 -17.63 13.94 5.54
N ARG A 219 -18.87 13.58 5.91
CA ARG A 219 -19.29 13.48 7.33
C ARG A 219 -18.61 12.32 8.06
N GLY A 220 -18.24 11.29 7.31
CA GLY A 220 -17.62 10.08 7.83
C GLY A 220 -17.10 9.20 6.70
N VAL A 221 -16.18 8.30 7.05
CA VAL A 221 -15.51 7.42 6.10
C VAL A 221 -15.67 5.97 6.51
N ILE A 222 -16.06 5.12 5.57
CA ILE A 222 -16.05 3.66 5.68
C ILE A 222 -15.01 3.13 4.69
N ALA A 223 -13.94 2.51 5.19
CA ALA A 223 -12.89 1.98 4.34
C ALA A 223 -12.31 0.68 4.89
N SER A 224 -11.58 -0.03 4.04
CA SER A 224 -10.78 -1.22 4.36
C SER A 224 -9.55 -0.95 5.25
N ALA A 225 -9.45 0.26 5.84
CA ALA A 225 -8.37 0.70 6.72
C ALA A 225 -6.96 0.66 6.10
N GLY A 226 -6.83 1.04 4.83
CA GLY A 226 -5.51 1.21 4.19
C GLY A 226 -4.74 2.39 4.81
N PHE A 227 -3.46 2.19 5.12
CA PHE A 227 -2.62 3.19 5.80
C PHE A 227 -2.60 4.54 5.07
N SER A 228 -2.53 4.57 3.74
CA SER A 228 -2.46 5.83 2.99
C SER A 228 -3.76 6.63 2.96
N LEU A 229 -4.90 6.05 3.35
CA LEU A 229 -6.18 6.75 3.42
C LEU A 229 -6.43 7.35 4.81
N ILE A 230 -5.87 6.75 5.86
CA ILE A 230 -6.01 7.17 7.26
C ILE A 230 -4.92 8.16 7.60
#